data_AF-A0A6L2PDY7-F1
#
_entry.id   AF-A0A6L2PDY7-F1
#
_cell.length_a   1.000
_cell.length_b   1.000
_cell.length_c   1.000
_cell.angle_alpha   90.00
_cell.angle_beta   90.00
_cell.angle_gamma   90.00
#
_symmetry.space_group_name_H-M   'P 1'
#
loop_
_entity.id
_entity.type
_entity.pdbx_description
1 polymer ?
#
loop_
_entity_poly.entity_id
_entity_poly.type
_entity_poly.pdbx_seq_one_letter_code
_entity_poly.pdbx_strand_id
1 'polypeptide(L)'
;MLVRELVHEDDVDCEQDLQAVVLTCLYLSYSYMGNEISYPLKPFLVEDNKEKFWDRCLLIVNRLSRNMLRINAEPGFFTEIFTELKACGTNAGITTANSASVVGTTAA
;
A
#
# COMPACT_ATOMS: atom_id res chain seq x y z
N MET A 1 -3.53 -3.66 -1.26
CA MET A 1 -4.38 -3.68 -0.05
C MET A 1 -3.62 -3.21 1.18
N LEU A 2 -2.77 -4.03 1.84
CA LEU A 2 -2.12 -3.63 3.12
C LEU A 2 -1.37 -2.30 3.02
N VAL A 3 -0.47 -2.17 2.04
CA VAL A 3 0.33 -0.94 1.83
C VAL A 3 -0.56 0.28 1.58
N ARG A 4 -1.65 0.13 0.80
CA ARG A 4 -2.59 1.23 0.50
C ARG A 4 -3.25 1.78 1.78
N GLU A 5 -3.56 0.93 2.74
CA GLU A 5 -4.25 1.30 3.98
C GLU A 5 -3.31 1.81 5.08
N LEU A 6 -1.99 1.60 4.90
CA LEU A 6 -0.97 1.95 5.90
C LEU A 6 -0.06 3.10 5.51
N VAL A 7 0.18 3.30 4.22
CA VAL A 7 1.05 4.35 3.73
C VAL A 7 0.17 5.55 3.38
N HIS A 8 0.19 6.56 4.24
CA HIS A 8 -0.37 7.89 3.98
C HIS A 8 0.77 8.89 3.79
N GLU A 9 0.57 9.91 2.95
CA GLU A 9 1.61 10.91 2.64
C GLU A 9 2.06 11.68 3.88
N ASP A 10 1.17 11.85 4.87
CA ASP A 10 1.46 12.58 6.11
C ASP A 10 2.21 11.74 7.17
N ASP A 11 2.30 10.41 6.99
CA ASP A 11 2.85 9.46 7.98
C ASP A 11 4.28 9.00 7.66
N VAL A 12 4.88 9.46 6.55
CA VAL A 12 6.18 9.00 6.05
C VAL A 12 7.14 10.17 5.89
N ASP A 13 8.05 10.33 6.85
CA ASP A 13 9.04 11.41 6.86
C ASP A 13 10.27 11.09 6.00
N CYS A 14 10.64 9.81 5.89
CA CYS A 14 11.80 9.37 5.13
C CYS A 14 11.65 8.00 4.46
N GLU A 15 12.59 7.67 3.57
CA GLU A 15 12.62 6.39 2.84
C GLU A 15 12.67 5.19 3.80
N GLN A 16 13.38 5.34 4.92
CA GLN A 16 13.51 4.29 5.94
C GLN A 16 12.17 3.98 6.61
N ASP A 17 11.33 4.99 6.87
CA ASP A 17 9.99 4.80 7.43
C ASP A 17 9.09 4.05 6.45
N LEU A 18 9.13 4.44 5.17
CA LEU A 18 8.41 3.74 4.11
C LEU A 18 8.85 2.28 4.01
N GLN A 19 10.17 2.04 4.00
CA GLN A 19 10.75 0.70 3.96
C GLN A 19 10.29 -0.13 5.15
N ALA A 20 10.28 0.43 6.36
CA ALA A 20 9.84 -0.25 7.57
C ALA A 20 8.36 -0.66 7.49
N VAL A 21 7.48 0.23 7.02
CA VAL A 21 6.05 -0.05 6.85
C VAL A 21 5.83 -1.13 5.78
N VAL A 22 6.49 -1.01 4.63
CA VAL A 22 6.37 -1.97 3.53
C VAL A 22 6.87 -3.35 3.95
N LEU A 23 8.01 -3.45 4.65
CA LEU A 23 8.53 -4.72 5.12
C LEU A 23 7.67 -5.33 6.24
N THR A 24 7.04 -4.51 7.08
CA THR A 24 6.05 -5.00 8.06
C THR A 24 4.84 -5.61 7.33
N CYS A 25 4.32 -4.94 6.29
CA CYS A 25 3.25 -5.49 5.46
C CYS A 25 3.66 -6.79 4.75
N LEU A 26 4.90 -6.84 4.25
CA LEU A 26 5.45 -8.02 3.58
C LEU A 26 5.59 -9.19 4.56
N TYR A 27 6.12 -8.96 5.75
CA TYR A 27 6.23 -9.97 6.80
C TYR A 27 4.88 -10.60 7.12
N LEU A 28 3.85 -9.78 7.38
CA LEU A 28 2.50 -10.28 7.64
C LEU A 28 1.89 -11.01 6.44
N SER A 29 2.20 -10.58 5.21
CA SER A 29 1.74 -11.26 4.00
C SER A 29 2.36 -12.67 3.90
N TYR A 30 3.65 -12.80 4.22
CA TYR A 30 4.30 -14.11 4.33
C TYR A 30 3.68 -14.94 5.46
N SER A 31 3.47 -14.36 6.65
CA SER A 31 2.85 -15.08 7.76
C SER A 31 1.42 -15.55 7.49
N TYR A 32 0.66 -14.84 6.65
CA TYR A 32 -0.76 -15.15 6.39
C TYR A 32 -0.98 -15.99 5.13
N MET A 33 -0.29 -15.69 4.02
CA MET A 33 -0.45 -16.38 2.72
C MET A 33 0.71 -17.32 2.38
N GLY A 34 1.76 -17.35 3.19
CA GLY A 34 2.92 -18.19 2.95
C GLY A 34 2.65 -19.67 3.17
N ASN A 35 3.39 -20.51 2.45
CA ASN A 35 3.27 -21.97 2.55
C ASN A 35 4.08 -22.55 3.73
N GLU A 36 5.01 -21.78 4.30
CA GLU A 36 5.85 -22.22 5.41
C GLU A 36 5.19 -21.91 6.76
N ILE A 37 5.47 -22.73 7.76
CA ILE A 37 4.92 -22.56 9.11
C ILE A 37 5.46 -21.32 9.84
N SER A 38 6.61 -20.80 9.42
CA SER A 38 7.22 -19.60 10.03
C SER A 38 8.23 -18.96 9.09
N TYR A 39 8.44 -17.66 9.27
CA TYR A 39 9.40 -16.87 8.53
C TYR A 39 10.33 -16.12 9.51
N PRO A 40 11.65 -16.11 9.29
CA PRO A 40 12.59 -15.42 10.17
C PRO A 40 12.36 -13.90 10.10
N LEU A 41 12.48 -13.19 11.23
CA LEU A 41 12.28 -11.74 11.29
C LEU A 41 13.39 -10.93 10.59
N LYS A 42 14.63 -11.42 10.64
CA LYS A 42 15.83 -10.66 10.24
C LYS A 42 15.76 -9.99 8.84
N PRO A 43 15.19 -10.62 7.80
CA PRO A 43 15.05 -9.97 6.48
C PRO A 43 14.07 -8.79 6.43
N PHE A 44 13.16 -8.68 7.39
CA PHE A 44 12.07 -7.69 7.41
C PHE A 44 12.31 -6.55 8.39
N LEU A 45 13.28 -6.70 9.29
CA LEU A 45 13.59 -5.71 10.32
C LEU A 45 14.71 -4.79 9.84
N VAL A 46 14.34 -3.57 9.47
CA VAL A 46 15.27 -2.50 9.05
C VAL A 46 15.47 -1.42 10.12
N GLU A 47 14.68 -1.45 11.18
CA GLU A 47 14.80 -0.53 12.31
C GLU A 47 15.56 -1.16 13.48
N ASP A 48 16.24 -0.33 14.25
CA ASP A 48 16.93 -0.74 15.47
C ASP A 48 15.97 -1.15 16.59
N ASN A 49 14.78 -0.56 16.62
CA ASN A 49 13.77 -0.81 17.64
C ASN A 49 12.75 -1.88 17.19
N LYS A 50 12.91 -3.09 17.71
CA LYS A 50 12.01 -4.22 17.46
C LYS A 50 10.58 -4.01 17.96
N GLU A 51 10.38 -3.26 19.03
CA GLU A 51 9.03 -3.02 19.58
C GLU A 51 8.16 -2.26 18.59
N LYS A 52 8.72 -1.26 17.90
CA LYS A 52 8.01 -0.52 16.84
C LYS A 52 7.49 -1.44 15.74
N PHE A 53 8.29 -2.43 15.35
CA PHE A 53 7.89 -3.42 14.35
C PHE A 53 6.71 -4.26 14.83
N TRP A 54 6.73 -4.73 16.07
CA TRP A 54 5.66 -5.54 16.64
C TRP A 54 4.38 -4.73 16.91
N ASP A 55 4.51 -3.49 17.38
CA ASP A 55 3.38 -2.57 17.54
C ASP A 55 2.68 -2.34 16.20
N ARG A 56 3.43 -2.11 15.12
CA ARG A 56 2.85 -2.01 13.77
C ARG A 56 2.22 -3.31 13.32
N CYS A 57 2.82 -4.47 13.61
CA CYS A 57 2.19 -5.76 13.31
C CYS A 57 0.80 -5.89 13.96
N LEU A 58 0.71 -5.57 15.26
CA LEU A 58 -0.54 -5.62 16.01
C LEU A 58 -1.57 -4.62 15.46
N LEU A 59 -1.14 -3.40 15.13
CA LEU A 59 -1.99 -2.39 14.50
C LEU A 59 -2.59 -2.89 13.18
N ILE A 60 -1.77 -3.47 12.31
CA ILE A 60 -2.20 -4.00 11.01
C ILE A 60 -3.21 -5.13 11.20
N VAL A 61 -2.91 -6.10 12.05
CA VAL A 61 -3.79 -7.25 12.28
C VAL A 61 -5.13 -6.78 12.86
N ASN A 62 -5.11 -5.87 13.83
CA ASN A 62 -6.33 -5.35 14.44
C ASN A 62 -7.21 -4.59 13.43
N ARG A 63 -6.60 -3.80 12.53
CA ARG A 63 -7.34 -3.01 11.53
C ARG A 63 -7.76 -3.80 10.30
N LEU A 64 -6.92 -4.70 9.80
CA LEU A 64 -7.04 -5.27 8.44
C LEU A 64 -7.30 -6.77 8.41
N SER A 65 -7.30 -7.48 9.54
CA SER A 65 -7.59 -8.93 9.59
C SER A 65 -8.87 -9.32 8.86
N ARG A 66 -9.94 -8.53 8.98
CA ARG A 66 -11.20 -8.75 8.23
C ARG A 66 -10.97 -8.73 6.73
N ASN A 67 -10.25 -7.74 6.22
CA ASN A 67 -9.98 -7.61 4.79
C ASN A 67 -9.00 -8.68 4.28
N MET A 68 -8.04 -9.11 5.12
CA MET A 68 -7.15 -10.23 4.83
C MET A 68 -7.90 -11.55 4.67
N LEU A 69 -8.94 -11.80 5.47
CA LEU A 69 -9.82 -12.94 5.26
C LEU A 69 -10.72 -12.75 4.05
N ARG A 70 -11.32 -11.57 3.92
CA ARG A 70 -12.28 -11.23 2.85
C ARG A 70 -11.69 -11.41 1.45
N ILE A 71 -10.43 -11.02 1.23
CA ILE A 71 -9.78 -11.17 -0.08
C ILE A 71 -9.60 -12.63 -0.52
N ASN A 72 -9.60 -13.57 0.44
CA ASN A 72 -9.57 -15.00 0.17
C ASN A 72 -10.97 -15.61 0.05
N ALA A 73 -11.95 -15.08 0.79
CA ALA A 73 -13.31 -15.59 0.83
C ALA A 73 -14.20 -15.07 -0.31
N GLU A 74 -13.96 -13.84 -0.77
CA GLU A 74 -14.80 -13.15 -1.76
C GLU A 74 -14.03 -12.86 -3.06
N PRO A 75 -14.27 -13.62 -4.14
CA PRO A 75 -13.62 -13.39 -5.44
C PRO A 75 -13.87 -11.98 -6.03
N GLY A 76 -15.04 -11.40 -5.72
CA GLY A 76 -15.37 -10.03 -6.12
C GLY A 76 -14.44 -9.00 -5.49
N PHE A 77 -14.20 -9.11 -4.19
CA PHE A 77 -13.29 -8.22 -3.47
C PHE A 77 -11.84 -8.39 -3.95
N PHE A 78 -11.40 -9.62 -4.24
CA PHE A 78 -10.09 -9.84 -4.88
C PHE A 78 -9.99 -9.11 -6.23
N THR A 79 -11.02 -9.23 -7.07
CA THR A 79 -11.05 -8.62 -8.41
C THR A 79 -11.02 -7.09 -8.34
N GLU A 80 -11.73 -6.51 -7.37
CA GLU A 80 -11.71 -5.07 -7.06
C GLU A 80 -10.28 -4.61 -6.73
N ILE A 81 -9.66 -5.19 -5.70
CA ILE A 81 -8.29 -4.86 -5.28
C ILE A 81 -7.27 -5.06 -6.41
N PHE A 82 -7.41 -6.13 -7.20
CA PHE A 82 -6.54 -6.40 -8.34
C PHE A 82 -6.70 -5.35 -9.45
N THR A 83 -7.93 -4.88 -9.69
CA THR A 83 -8.21 -3.86 -10.70
C THR A 83 -7.65 -2.50 -10.29
N GLU A 84 -7.81 -2.12 -9.02
CA GLU A 84 -7.22 -0.91 -8.47
C GLU A 84 -5.69 -0.92 -8.57
N LEU A 85 -5.04 -2.05 -8.25
CA LEU A 85 -3.60 -2.18 -8.35
C LEU A 85 -3.09 -1.94 -9.78
N LYS A 86 -3.81 -2.44 -10.80
CA LYS A 86 -3.46 -2.19 -12.20
C LYS A 86 -3.56 -0.72 -12.59
N ALA A 87 -4.50 0.02 -12.00
CA ALA A 87 -4.71 1.44 -12.30
C ALA A 87 -3.58 2.34 -11.79
N CYS A 88 -2.87 1.95 -10.72
CA CYS A 88 -1.75 2.73 -10.16
C CYS A 88 -0.63 3.00 -11.18
N GLY A 89 -0.44 2.12 -12.18
CA GLY A 89 0.55 2.32 -13.25
C GLY A 89 0.05 3.09 -14.47
N THR A 90 -1.27 3.31 -14.59
CA THR A 90 -1.89 3.93 -15.77
C THR A 90 -2.18 5.42 -15.57
N ASN A 91 -2.37 5.88 -14.32
CA ASN A 91 -2.74 7.26 -14.01
C ASN A 91 -1.55 8.22 -13.84
N ALA A 92 -0.30 7.74 -13.87
CA ALA A 92 0.89 8.59 -13.79
C ALA A 92 1.16 9.43 -15.07
N GLY A 93 0.35 9.29 -16.12
CA GLY A 93 0.53 9.93 -17.42
C GLY A 93 -0.46 11.04 -17.81
N ILE A 94 -1.41 11.45 -16.95
CA ILE A 94 -2.46 12.44 -17.31
C ILE A 94 -2.31 13.74 -16.48
N THR A 95 -1.09 14.27 -16.40
CA THR A 95 -0.86 15.61 -15.82
C THR A 95 0.08 16.46 -16.69
N THR A 96 -0.07 16.46 -18.02
CA THR A 96 0.39 17.60 -18.86
C THR A 96 -0.22 17.57 -20.27
N ALA A 97 -1.47 18.03 -20.44
CA ALA A 97 -1.94 18.63 -21.69
C ALA A 97 -3.41 19.07 -21.56
N ASN A 98 -3.63 20.27 -21.00
CA ASN A 98 -4.50 21.29 -21.60
C ASN A 98 -4.70 22.45 -20.64
N SER A 99 -3.65 23.24 -20.49
CA SER A 99 -3.76 24.67 -20.18
C SER A 99 -3.30 25.44 -21.42
N ALA A 100 -4.19 25.54 -22.40
CA ALA A 100 -4.12 26.56 -23.43
C ALA A 100 -5.53 27.12 -23.60
N SER A 101 -5.83 28.11 -22.77
CA SER A 101 -6.88 29.08 -23.05
C SER A 101 -6.58 29.74 -24.39
N VAL A 102 -7.48 29.62 -25.36
CA VAL A 102 -7.57 30.61 -26.44
C VAL A 102 -8.75 31.50 -26.10
N VAL A 103 -8.39 32.60 -25.44
CA VAL A 103 -9.19 33.81 -25.27
C VAL A 103 -9.60 34.32 -26.65
N GLY A 104 -10.85 34.73 -26.78
CA GLY A 104 -11.41 35.22 -28.03
C GLY A 104 -10.76 36.49 -28.57
N THR A 105 -10.97 36.77 -29.85
CA THR A 105 -10.93 38.13 -30.38
C THR A 105 -12.01 38.30 -31.44
N THR A 106 -12.71 39.41 -31.30
CA THR A 106 -13.87 39.95 -32.03
C THR A 106 -13.53 40.57 -33.38
N ALA A 107 -14.58 40.77 -34.20
CA ALA A 107 -14.73 41.72 -35.33
C ALA A 107 -13.93 41.39 -36.62
N ALA A 108 -14.45 41.55 -37.84
CA ALA A 108 -15.56 42.37 -38.37
C ALA A 108 -16.24 41.66 -39.55
#